data_AF-A0A2N0WN23-F1
#
_entry.id   AF-A0A2N0WN23-F1
#
_cell.length_a   1.000
_cell.length_b   1.000
_cell.length_c   1.000
_cell.angle_alpha   90.00
_cell.angle_beta   90.00
_cell.angle_gamma   90.00
#
_symmetry.space_group_name_H-M   'P 1'
#
loop_
_entity.id
_entity.type
_entity.pdbx_description
1 polymer ?
#
loop_
_entity_poly.entity_id
_entity_poly.type
_entity_poly.pdbx_seq_one_letter_code
_entity_poly.pdbx_strand_id
1 'polypeptide(L)'
;MKKLLLALLVSVGASSHVNALDYKIFNGSMCKAISGSDSVHLNRAYSQLTNISSTKSVDVICPIVKDVDSQDSVDYARIVVRTPNGNTTCTTVAAKQVGTNYPSNPTVIGQNSSIQERVLFNVDATTPVSAYSIKCALAPKAEILNYKFGE
;
A
#
# COMPACT_ATOMS: atom_id res chain seq x y z
N MET A 1 -62.78 -32.32 -11.42
CA MET A 1 -62.33 -31.51 -10.27
C MET A 1 -60.82 -31.45 -10.28
N LYS A 2 -60.30 -30.23 -10.11
CA LYS A 2 -58.88 -29.83 -10.10
C LYS A 2 -58.03 -30.64 -9.13
N LYS A 3 -56.82 -31.06 -9.53
CA LYS A 3 -55.63 -31.10 -8.65
C LYS A 3 -54.38 -30.70 -9.44
N LEU A 4 -54.10 -29.40 -9.38
CA LEU A 4 -52.87 -28.75 -9.80
C LEU A 4 -51.84 -29.02 -8.69
N LEU A 5 -50.78 -29.78 -8.95
CA LEU A 5 -49.68 -29.96 -8.00
C LEU A 5 -48.50 -29.12 -8.49
N LEU A 6 -48.38 -27.97 -7.85
CA LEU A 6 -47.40 -26.92 -8.07
C LEU A 6 -46.04 -27.42 -7.54
N ALA A 7 -45.10 -27.69 -8.45
CA ALA A 7 -43.71 -27.97 -8.08
C ALA A 7 -43.05 -26.66 -7.65
N LEU A 8 -42.89 -26.49 -6.34
CA LEU A 8 -42.22 -25.35 -5.72
C LEU A 8 -40.70 -25.49 -5.97
N LEU A 9 -40.16 -24.75 -6.92
CA LEU A 9 -38.70 -24.57 -7.06
C LEU A 9 -38.20 -23.81 -5.82
N VAL A 10 -37.60 -24.54 -4.88
CA VAL A 10 -36.78 -23.94 -3.82
C VAL A 10 -35.40 -23.69 -4.43
N SER A 11 -35.24 -22.58 -5.13
CA SER A 11 -33.93 -22.04 -5.47
C SER A 11 -33.32 -21.47 -4.18
N VAL A 12 -32.59 -22.32 -3.45
CA VAL A 12 -31.71 -21.89 -2.36
C VAL A 12 -30.64 -21.02 -3.00
N GLY A 13 -30.83 -19.71 -2.93
CA GLY A 13 -29.80 -18.74 -3.28
C GLY A 13 -28.62 -18.97 -2.34
N ALA A 14 -27.58 -19.62 -2.85
CA ALA A 14 -26.30 -19.68 -2.16
C ALA A 14 -25.75 -18.25 -2.14
N SER A 15 -25.96 -17.57 -1.01
CA SER A 15 -25.30 -16.30 -0.71
C SER A 15 -23.80 -16.59 -0.60
N SER A 16 -23.05 -16.32 -1.66
CA SER A 16 -21.59 -16.30 -1.59
C SER A 16 -21.21 -15.21 -0.59
N HIS A 17 -20.69 -15.58 0.57
CA HIS A 17 -20.06 -14.63 1.49
C HIS A 17 -18.86 -14.02 0.77
N VAL A 18 -19.03 -12.82 0.24
CA VAL A 18 -17.91 -12.00 -0.25
C VAL A 18 -17.26 -11.41 0.99
N ASN A 19 -16.12 -11.97 1.40
CA ASN A 19 -15.26 -11.32 2.39
C ASN A 19 -14.71 -10.05 1.73
N ALA A 20 -15.29 -8.90 2.07
CA ALA A 20 -14.74 -7.62 1.68
C ALA A 20 -13.47 -7.40 2.48
N LEU A 21 -12.32 -7.35 1.80
CA LEU A 21 -11.07 -6.87 2.39
C LEU A 21 -11.30 -5.41 2.81
N ASP A 22 -11.15 -5.12 4.11
CA ASP A 22 -11.23 -3.75 4.61
C ASP A 22 -9.87 -3.08 4.38
N TYR A 23 -9.84 -1.94 3.70
CA TYR A 23 -8.61 -1.20 3.52
C TYR A 23 -8.80 0.32 3.49
N LYS A 24 -7.83 0.99 4.11
CA LYS A 24 -7.66 2.43 4.07
C LYS A 24 -6.72 2.80 2.93
N ILE A 25 -7.19 3.64 2.01
CA ILE A 25 -6.38 4.19 0.90
C ILE A 25 -5.88 5.59 1.29
N PHE A 26 -4.60 5.85 1.02
CA PHE A 26 -3.96 7.12 1.25
C PHE A 26 -3.32 7.65 -0.03
N ASN A 27 -3.28 8.98 -0.17
CA ASN A 27 -2.71 9.66 -1.33
C ASN A 27 -1.18 9.60 -1.30
N GLY A 28 -0.54 9.33 -2.45
CA GLY A 28 0.92 9.32 -2.56
C GLY A 28 1.56 10.65 -2.15
N SER A 29 0.87 11.78 -2.33
CA SER A 29 1.32 13.11 -1.90
C SER A 29 1.58 13.24 -0.40
N MET A 30 1.02 12.34 0.43
CA MET A 30 1.25 12.28 1.87
C MET A 30 2.67 11.80 2.23
N CYS A 31 3.38 11.18 1.29
CA CYS A 31 4.75 10.75 1.47
C CYS A 31 5.72 11.96 1.50
N LYS A 32 6.75 11.85 2.34
CA LYS A 32 7.75 12.91 2.58
C LYS A 32 9.15 12.41 2.28
N ALA A 33 10.05 13.30 1.87
CA ALA A 33 11.47 12.95 1.80
C ALA A 33 11.96 12.61 3.21
N ILE A 34 12.84 11.62 3.32
CA ILE A 34 13.51 11.33 4.60
C ILE A 34 14.53 12.42 4.90
N SER A 35 15.28 12.86 3.90
CA SER A 35 16.20 13.99 4.01
C SER A 35 15.54 15.29 3.56
N GLY A 36 15.74 16.38 4.31
CA GLY A 36 15.29 17.71 3.91
C GLY A 36 15.88 18.14 2.56
N SER A 37 17.13 17.78 2.28
CA SER A 37 17.82 18.12 1.01
C SER A 37 17.15 17.51 -0.20
N ASP A 38 16.49 16.36 -0.06
CA ASP A 38 15.86 15.66 -1.20
C ASP A 38 14.46 16.16 -1.51
N SER A 39 13.88 17.01 -0.65
CA SER A 39 12.54 17.57 -0.86
C SER A 39 12.45 18.41 -2.13
N VAL A 40 13.56 19.03 -2.56
CA VAL A 40 13.63 19.82 -3.81
C VAL A 40 13.48 18.96 -5.06
N HIS A 41 13.68 17.64 -4.95
CA HIS A 41 13.53 16.68 -6.03
C HIS A 41 12.15 16.02 -6.04
N LEU A 42 11.23 16.47 -5.18
CA LEU A 42 9.89 15.93 -5.09
C LEU A 42 8.84 16.96 -5.49
N ASN A 43 7.96 16.57 -6.41
CA ASN A 43 6.76 17.32 -6.71
C ASN A 43 5.53 16.63 -6.11
N ARG A 44 4.61 17.42 -5.55
CA ARG A 44 3.33 16.95 -4.99
C ARG A 44 2.20 17.62 -5.74
N ALA A 45 1.53 16.86 -6.60
CA ALA A 45 0.41 17.37 -7.39
C ALA A 45 -0.60 16.25 -7.62
N TYR A 46 -1.88 16.60 -7.73
CA TYR A 46 -2.95 15.66 -8.08
C TYR A 46 -3.00 14.39 -7.22
N SER A 47 -2.77 14.53 -5.90
CA SER A 47 -2.71 13.43 -4.92
C SER A 47 -1.52 12.47 -5.06
N GLN A 48 -0.55 12.77 -5.94
CA GLN A 48 0.61 11.93 -6.21
C GLN A 48 1.89 12.58 -5.67
N LEU A 49 2.90 11.75 -5.45
CA LEU A 49 4.27 12.19 -5.22
C LEU A 49 5.14 11.75 -6.39
N THR A 50 5.87 12.68 -7.00
CA THR A 50 6.76 12.40 -8.13
C THR A 50 8.20 12.77 -7.78
N ASN A 51 9.15 11.88 -8.03
CA ASN A 51 10.57 12.23 -8.07
C ASN A 51 10.87 12.96 -9.38
N ILE A 52 10.96 14.29 -9.36
CA ILE A 52 11.21 15.09 -10.56
C ILE A 52 12.66 15.09 -11.01
N SER A 53 13.57 14.48 -10.24
CA SER A 53 14.97 14.29 -10.65
C SER A 53 15.07 13.48 -11.93
N SER A 54 16.04 13.81 -12.78
CA SER A 54 16.38 13.02 -13.98
C SER A 54 17.39 11.91 -13.70
N THR A 55 18.17 12.01 -12.62
CA THR A 55 19.34 11.14 -12.39
C THR A 55 19.42 10.58 -10.97
N LYS A 56 18.75 11.19 -10.01
CA LYS A 56 18.89 10.85 -8.58
C LYS A 56 17.66 10.12 -8.04
N SER A 57 17.88 9.02 -7.33
CA SER A 57 16.84 8.39 -6.52
C SER A 57 16.61 9.15 -5.21
N VAL A 58 15.36 9.20 -4.75
CA VAL A 58 14.98 9.93 -3.53
C VAL A 58 14.34 8.98 -2.52
N ASP A 59 14.89 8.96 -1.31
CA ASP A 59 14.32 8.21 -0.21
C ASP A 59 13.11 8.95 0.39
N VAL A 60 11.97 8.27 0.44
CA VAL A 60 10.71 8.81 0.96
C VAL A 60 10.10 7.88 1.99
N ILE A 61 9.31 8.47 2.88
CA ILE A 61 8.50 7.78 3.87
C ILE A 61 7.04 8.18 3.70
N CYS A 62 6.17 7.19 3.53
CA CYS A 62 4.73 7.32 3.50
C CYS A 62 4.19 6.95 4.88
N PRO A 63 3.57 7.90 5.60
CA PRO A 63 3.07 7.63 6.94
C PRO A 63 1.87 6.69 6.90
N ILE A 64 1.78 5.79 7.88
CA ILE A 64 0.54 5.11 8.21
C ILE A 64 -0.06 5.80 9.41
N VAL A 65 -1.34 6.09 9.33
CA VAL A 65 -2.12 6.50 10.48
C VAL A 65 -2.34 5.25 11.32
N LYS A 66 -1.73 5.23 12.52
CA LYS A 66 -1.95 4.24 13.57
C LYS A 66 -3.45 3.94 13.65
N ASP A 67 -3.80 2.66 13.63
CA ASP A 67 -5.14 2.31 14.10
C ASP A 67 -5.08 2.35 15.63
N VAL A 68 -5.61 3.44 16.19
CA VAL A 68 -5.64 3.67 17.63
C VAL A 68 -6.84 2.96 18.25
N ASP A 69 -7.80 2.54 17.41
CA ASP A 69 -9.11 2.03 17.78
C ASP A 69 -9.34 0.57 17.33
N SER A 70 -8.60 0.06 16.33
CA SER A 70 -8.64 -1.36 15.96
C SER A 70 -7.75 -2.18 16.89
N GLN A 71 -8.29 -3.30 17.36
CA GLN A 71 -7.51 -4.36 18.00
C GLN A 71 -6.75 -5.20 16.97
N ASP A 72 -6.78 -4.77 15.71
CA ASP A 72 -6.53 -5.61 14.56
C ASP A 72 -5.17 -5.28 13.93
N SER A 73 -4.47 -6.33 13.52
CA SER A 73 -3.17 -6.25 12.87
C SER A 73 -3.32 -5.67 11.47
N VAL A 74 -2.34 -4.87 11.02
CA VAL A 74 -2.23 -4.57 9.59
C VAL A 74 -1.72 -5.84 8.92
N ASP A 75 -2.60 -6.58 8.26
CA ASP A 75 -2.24 -7.84 7.62
C ASP A 75 -1.50 -7.61 6.31
N TYR A 76 -1.84 -6.55 5.56
CA TYR A 76 -1.13 -6.20 4.33
C TYR A 76 -0.89 -4.72 4.13
N ALA A 77 0.16 -4.44 3.34
CA ALA A 77 0.38 -3.15 2.71
C ALA A 77 0.57 -3.28 1.21
N ARG A 78 -0.04 -2.35 0.47
CA ARG A 78 0.15 -2.22 -0.96
C ARG A 78 0.55 -0.80 -1.33
N ILE A 79 1.38 -0.68 -2.36
CA ILE A 79 1.73 0.59 -2.97
C ILE A 79 1.43 0.56 -4.45
N VAL A 80 0.91 1.67 -4.97
CA VAL A 80 0.66 1.87 -6.38
C VAL A 80 1.66 2.90 -6.90
N VAL A 81 2.55 2.46 -7.80
CA VAL A 81 3.65 3.28 -8.31
C VAL A 81 3.75 3.21 -9.83
N ARG A 82 4.44 4.19 -10.41
CA ARG A 82 4.93 4.15 -11.80
C ARG A 82 6.44 4.40 -11.78
N THR A 83 7.21 3.64 -12.55
CA THR A 83 8.68 3.65 -12.49
C THR A 83 9.27 3.76 -13.90
N PRO A 84 9.10 4.90 -14.60
CA PRO A 84 9.48 5.00 -16.00
C PRO A 84 11.01 4.96 -16.22
N ASN A 85 11.81 5.29 -15.19
CA ASN A 85 13.26 5.31 -15.26
C ASN A 85 13.90 4.71 -13.99
N GLY A 86 14.48 3.52 -14.12
CA GLY A 86 15.12 2.81 -13.02
C GLY A 86 14.18 2.04 -12.10
N ASN A 87 14.76 1.38 -11.09
CA ASN A 87 14.03 0.55 -10.15
C ASN A 87 13.70 1.34 -8.88
N THR A 88 12.44 1.28 -8.46
CA THR A 88 12.04 1.75 -7.13
C THR A 88 12.06 0.58 -6.17
N THR A 89 12.60 0.77 -4.98
CA THR A 89 12.51 -0.23 -3.91
C THR A 89 11.59 0.31 -2.82
N CYS A 90 10.70 -0.52 -2.32
CA CYS A 90 9.79 -0.15 -1.24
C CYS A 90 9.78 -1.24 -0.17
N THR A 91 9.73 -0.83 1.08
CA THR A 91 9.67 -1.72 2.23
C THR A 91 8.83 -1.10 3.32
N THR A 92 8.44 -1.88 4.31
CA THR A 92 7.64 -1.39 5.43
C THR A 92 8.41 -1.49 6.72
N VAL A 93 8.23 -0.46 7.54
CA VAL A 93 8.97 -0.25 8.78
C VAL A 93 8.00 -0.03 9.91
N ALA A 94 8.21 -0.71 11.03
CA ALA A 94 7.36 -0.57 12.21
C ALA A 94 7.71 0.73 12.97
N ALA A 95 6.70 1.51 13.36
CA ALA A 95 6.86 2.82 13.99
C ALA A 95 7.40 2.76 15.43
N LYS A 96 7.20 1.62 16.13
CA LYS A 96 7.67 1.44 17.52
C LYS A 96 9.18 1.18 17.65
N GLN A 97 9.92 1.31 16.55
CA GLN A 97 11.36 1.10 16.49
C GLN A 97 12.05 2.22 15.69
N VAL A 98 11.99 3.44 16.23
CA VAL A 98 12.92 4.50 15.83
C VAL A 98 14.33 4.05 16.26
N GLY A 99 15.09 3.44 15.36
CA GLY A 99 16.48 3.05 15.58
C GLY A 99 16.83 1.57 15.35
N THR A 100 15.86 0.69 15.08
CA THR A 100 16.15 -0.71 14.72
C THR A 100 15.49 -1.07 13.40
N ASN A 101 16.29 -1.61 12.48
CA ASN A 101 15.84 -2.07 11.17
C ASN A 101 14.93 -3.29 11.38
N TYR A 102 13.63 -3.14 11.11
CA TYR A 102 12.78 -4.31 10.91
C TYR A 102 13.27 -5.03 9.63
N PRO A 103 13.54 -6.34 9.68
CA PRO A 103 14.03 -7.07 8.52
C PRO A 103 12.88 -7.32 7.54
N SER A 104 12.54 -6.30 6.76
CA SER A 104 11.66 -6.43 5.60
C SER A 104 12.51 -6.37 4.34
N ASN A 105 12.55 -7.49 3.62
CA ASN A 105 13.19 -7.55 2.31
C ASN A 105 12.50 -6.53 1.40
N PRO A 106 13.20 -5.51 0.89
CA PRO A 106 12.58 -4.51 0.06
C PRO A 106 11.99 -5.15 -1.20
N THR A 107 10.74 -4.83 -1.50
CA THR A 107 10.12 -5.17 -2.77
C THR A 107 10.73 -4.31 -3.86
N VAL A 108 11.37 -4.96 -4.84
CA VAL A 108 11.91 -4.27 -6.02
C VAL A 108 10.81 -4.12 -7.06
N ILE A 109 10.56 -2.87 -7.45
CA ILE A 109 9.59 -2.49 -8.46
C ILE A 109 10.38 -2.07 -9.70
N GLY A 110 10.47 -3.01 -10.65
CA GLY A 110 11.25 -2.83 -11.87
C GLY A 110 10.76 -1.66 -12.72
N GLN A 111 11.63 -1.17 -13.59
CA GLN A 111 11.30 -0.10 -14.54
C GLN A 111 10.08 -0.46 -15.39
N ASN A 112 9.03 0.36 -15.32
CA ASN A 112 7.86 0.27 -16.17
C ASN A 112 7.12 1.62 -16.19
N SER A 113 6.77 2.09 -17.39
CA SER A 113 5.96 3.30 -17.57
C SER A 113 4.47 3.08 -17.22
N SER A 114 4.05 1.83 -17.03
CA SER A 114 2.71 1.46 -16.59
C SER A 114 2.59 1.55 -15.07
N ILE A 115 1.37 1.77 -14.59
CA ILE A 115 1.05 1.73 -13.16
C ILE A 115 1.19 0.29 -12.66
N GLN A 116 1.87 0.12 -11.53
CA GLN A 116 2.09 -1.16 -10.86
C GLN A 116 1.60 -1.09 -9.43
N GLU A 117 0.71 -2.01 -9.05
CA GLU A 117 0.39 -2.29 -7.65
C GLU A 117 1.31 -3.40 -7.14
N ARG A 118 1.89 -3.20 -5.96
CA ARG A 118 2.82 -4.15 -5.33
C ARG A 118 2.46 -4.35 -3.87
N VAL A 119 2.41 -5.62 -3.46
CA VAL A 119 2.31 -6.01 -2.07
C VAL A 119 3.69 -5.88 -1.44
N LEU A 120 3.80 -5.12 -0.36
CA LEU A 120 5.08 -4.80 0.28
C LEU A 120 5.38 -5.68 1.48
N PHE A 121 4.34 -6.17 2.15
CA PHE A 121 4.44 -7.20 3.18
C PHE A 121 3.07 -7.84 3.40
N ASN A 122 3.11 -9.07 3.91
CA ASN A 122 2.02 -9.75 4.59
C ASN A 122 2.50 -9.97 6.02
N VAL A 123 1.94 -9.28 7.02
CA VAL A 123 2.36 -9.47 8.42
C VAL A 123 1.55 -10.64 8.92
N ASP A 124 2.25 -11.69 9.33
CA ASP A 124 1.65 -12.73 10.15
C ASP A 124 1.22 -12.05 11.46
N ALA A 125 -0.07 -12.12 11.82
CA ALA A 125 -0.78 -11.36 12.87
C ALA A 125 -0.21 -11.48 14.31
N THR A 126 1.00 -12.03 14.46
CA THR A 126 1.67 -12.36 15.72
C THR A 126 2.52 -11.23 16.30
N THR A 127 2.73 -10.12 15.58
CA THR A 127 3.50 -8.98 16.09
C THR A 127 2.58 -7.82 16.54
N PRO A 128 2.59 -7.43 17.83
CA PRO A 128 1.67 -6.44 18.41
C PRO A 128 2.02 -4.98 18.05
N VAL A 129 2.55 -4.72 16.85
CA VAL A 129 2.99 -3.38 16.45
C VAL A 129 1.92 -2.72 15.60
N SER A 130 1.14 -1.82 16.20
CA SER A 130 -0.04 -1.20 15.59
C SER A 130 0.25 0.00 14.66
N ALA A 131 1.50 0.18 14.25
CA ALA A 131 1.90 1.32 13.43
C ALA A 131 3.08 0.96 12.55
N TYR A 132 2.91 1.14 11.24
CA TYR A 132 3.97 0.95 10.26
C TYR A 132 4.18 2.24 9.44
N SER A 133 5.11 2.22 8.50
CA SER A 133 5.35 3.25 7.48
C SER A 133 5.88 2.54 6.25
N ILE A 134 5.59 3.06 5.05
CA ILE A 134 6.25 2.56 3.83
C ILE A 134 7.45 3.45 3.59
N LYS A 135 8.64 2.87 3.52
CA LYS A 135 9.86 3.53 3.06
C LYS A 135 10.14 3.10 1.63
N CYS A 136 10.35 4.06 0.74
CA CYS A 136 10.73 3.78 -0.64
C CYS A 136 11.97 4.56 -1.06
N ALA A 137 12.85 3.94 -1.84
CA ALA A 137 13.83 4.63 -2.67
C ALA A 137 13.22 4.82 -4.06
N LEU A 138 12.68 6.02 -4.32
CA LEU A 138 12.03 6.33 -5.60
C LEU A 138 13.08 6.60 -6.67
N ALA A 139 13.04 5.80 -7.73
CA ALA A 139 13.88 6.02 -8.90
C ALA A 139 13.61 7.39 -9.55
N PRO A 140 14.52 7.93 -10.39
CA PRO A 140 14.26 9.13 -11.16
C PRO A 140 12.93 9.03 -11.91
N LYS A 141 12.14 10.11 -11.91
CA LYS A 141 10.81 10.16 -12.56
C LYS A 141 9.77 9.16 -12.03
N ALA A 142 10.06 8.42 -10.95
CA ALA A 142 9.09 7.54 -10.32
C ALA A 142 7.96 8.33 -9.64
N GLU A 143 6.78 7.73 -9.60
CA GLU A 143 5.57 8.29 -9.03
C GLU A 143 4.98 7.32 -8.00
N ILE A 144 4.56 7.84 -6.85
CA ILE A 144 3.64 7.15 -5.93
C ILE A 144 2.26 7.76 -6.14
N LEU A 145 1.30 6.93 -6.54
CA LEU A 145 -0.06 7.37 -6.80
C LEU A 145 -0.89 7.31 -5.52
N ASN A 146 -0.89 6.13 -4.88
CA ASN A 146 -1.56 5.88 -3.62
C ASN A 146 -0.94 4.67 -2.93
N TYR A 147 -1.31 4.47 -1.68
CA TYR A 147 -0.92 3.31 -0.89
C TYR A 147 -2.09 2.86 0.00
N LYS A 148 -2.12 1.56 0.33
CA LYS A 148 -3.25 0.91 1.00
C LYS A 148 -2.76 0.05 2.16
N PHE A 149 -3.54 0.02 3.24
CA PHE A 149 -3.37 -0.90 4.37
C PHE A 149 -4.70 -1.48 4.78
N GLY A 150 -4.71 -2.72 5.21
CA GLY A 150 -5.93 -3.42 5.57
C GLY A 150 -5.70 -4.80 6.18
N GLU A 151 -6.83 -5.47 6.41
CA GLU A 151 -7.00 -6.87 6.85
C GLU A 151 -7.50 -7.74 5.69
#